data_AF-A0A0Q5UWC5-F1
#
_entry.id   AF-A0A0Q5UWC5-F1
#
_cell.length_a   1.000
_cell.length_b   1.000
_cell.length_c   1.000
_cell.angle_alpha   90.00
_cell.angle_beta   90.00
_cell.angle_gamma   90.00
#
_symmetry.space_group_name_H-M   'P 1'
#
loop_
_entity.id
_entity.type
_entity.pdbx_description
1 polymer ?
#
loop_
_entity_poly.entity_id
_entity_poly.type
_entity_poly.pdbx_seq_one_letter_code
_entity_poly.pdbx_strand_id
1 'polypeptide(L)'
;MKLNFQNILVFTCIIVFSCVQKRDLITNPKQELNYIPYYLKVYEADSLYLTDNYQRSYEILDSLFKKFKPLNMENYSEYGNYLGAAVMSGNIKNLKEKVKYSYENFGDIRSSHPNSYEITERVQQISGFKIDEIKLFKNKYGESINTQLRERLKIMYYED
;
A
#
# COMPACT_ATOMS: atom_id res chain seq x y z
N MET A 1 -49.78 -28.57 -23.46
CA MET A 1 -49.09 -28.93 -22.20
C MET A 1 -48.87 -27.65 -21.41
N LYS A 2 -49.68 -27.37 -20.37
CA LYS A 2 -49.56 -26.14 -19.57
C LYS A 2 -48.40 -26.30 -18.60
N LEU A 3 -47.28 -25.60 -18.83
CA LEU A 3 -46.20 -25.55 -17.85
C LEU A 3 -46.70 -24.80 -16.61
N ASN A 4 -46.79 -25.49 -15.48
CA ASN A 4 -47.16 -24.90 -14.20
C ASN A 4 -46.07 -23.93 -13.74
N PHE A 5 -46.44 -22.65 -13.60
CA PHE A 5 -45.55 -21.55 -13.19
C PHE A 5 -44.87 -21.82 -11.82
N GLN A 6 -45.52 -22.60 -10.95
CA GLN A 6 -44.95 -23.03 -9.67
C GLN A 6 -43.74 -23.96 -9.82
N ASN A 7 -43.66 -24.76 -10.89
CA ASN A 7 -42.53 -25.66 -11.11
C ASN A 7 -41.30 -24.94 -11.69
N ILE A 8 -41.50 -23.79 -12.35
CA ILE A 8 -40.41 -22.96 -12.87
C ILE A 8 -39.69 -22.24 -11.71
N LEU A 9 -40.46 -21.77 -10.71
CA LEU A 9 -39.93 -21.01 -9.56
C LEU A 9 -39.05 -21.88 -8.65
N VAL A 10 -39.41 -23.15 -8.45
CA VAL A 10 -38.61 -24.10 -7.65
C VAL A 10 -37.29 -24.45 -8.35
N PHE A 11 -37.30 -24.54 -9.68
CA PHE A 11 -36.09 -24.81 -10.45
C PHE A 11 -35.11 -23.62 -10.45
N THR A 12 -35.60 -22.39 -10.34
CA THR A 12 -34.74 -21.19 -10.31
C THR A 12 -34.01 -21.05 -8.96
N CYS A 13 -34.62 -21.49 -7.86
CA CYS A 13 -33.98 -21.43 -6.53
C CYS A 13 -32.81 -22.43 -6.37
N ILE A 14 -32.78 -23.54 -7.09
CA ILE A 14 -31.70 -24.55 -6.94
C ILE A 14 -30.40 -24.08 -7.63
N ILE A 15 -30.50 -23.24 -8.66
CA ILE A 15 -29.33 -22.78 -9.43
C ILE A 15 -28.53 -21.70 -8.67
N VAL A 16 -29.17 -20.90 -7.80
CA VAL A 16 -28.48 -19.85 -7.02
C VAL A 16 -27.71 -20.37 -5.80
N PHE A 17 -27.97 -21.60 -5.32
CA PHE A 17 -27.20 -22.18 -4.20
C PHE A 17 -25.97 -22.99 -4.62
N SER A 18 -25.74 -23.21 -5.93
CA SER A 18 -24.66 -24.08 -6.39
C SER A 18 -23.32 -23.38 -6.67
N CYS A 19 -23.17 -22.09 -6.31
CA CYS A 19 -21.90 -21.37 -6.43
C CYS A 19 -21.31 -20.97 -5.07
N VAL A 20 -21.31 -21.88 -4.10
CA VAL A 20 -20.37 -21.82 -2.98
C VAL A 20 -19.17 -22.65 -3.38
N GLN A 21 -18.20 -22.00 -4.04
CA GLN A 21 -16.92 -22.61 -4.41
C GLN A 21 -16.20 -23.02 -3.12
N LYS A 22 -16.24 -24.32 -2.81
CA LYS A 22 -15.38 -24.93 -1.79
C LYS A 22 -13.94 -24.66 -2.22
N ARG A 23 -13.24 -23.78 -1.51
CA ARG A 23 -11.80 -23.61 -1.68
C ARG A 23 -11.17 -24.85 -1.08
N ASP A 24 -10.76 -25.77 -1.93
CA ASP A 24 -9.91 -26.87 -1.54
C ASP A 24 -8.64 -26.28 -0.91
N LEU A 25 -8.51 -26.52 0.40
CA LEU A 25 -7.27 -26.37 1.15
C LEU A 25 -6.31 -27.45 0.66
N ILE A 26 -5.76 -27.25 -0.55
CA ILE A 26 -4.60 -27.98 -1.02
C ILE A 26 -3.39 -27.33 -0.36
N THR A 27 -2.83 -28.02 0.60
CA THR A 27 -1.47 -27.86 1.12
C THR A 27 -0.47 -27.89 -0.04
N ASN A 28 0.02 -26.72 -0.51
CA ASN A 28 1.12 -26.60 -1.49
C ASN A 28 1.73 -25.16 -1.54
N PRO A 29 2.93 -24.96 -2.13
CA PRO A 29 3.96 -24.02 -1.70
C PRO A 29 3.71 -22.57 -2.14
N LYS A 30 4.06 -21.60 -1.27
CA LYS A 30 3.99 -20.14 -1.51
C LYS A 30 2.78 -19.70 -2.33
N GLN A 31 1.62 -19.64 -1.68
CA GLN A 31 0.42 -19.01 -2.21
C GLN A 31 0.77 -17.63 -2.79
N GLU A 32 0.76 -17.51 -4.12
CA GLU A 32 0.97 -16.22 -4.78
C GLU A 32 -0.13 -15.26 -4.32
N LEU A 33 0.26 -14.18 -3.65
CA LEU A 33 -0.67 -13.16 -3.20
C LEU A 33 -1.28 -12.49 -4.43
N ASN A 34 -2.61 -12.50 -4.54
CA ASN A 34 -3.30 -11.72 -5.55
C ASN A 34 -3.27 -10.23 -5.15
N TYR A 35 -2.48 -9.44 -5.89
CA TYR A 35 -2.34 -8.00 -5.66
C TYR A 35 -3.41 -7.14 -6.36
N ILE A 36 -4.28 -7.71 -7.20
CA ILE A 36 -5.35 -6.92 -7.85
C ILE A 36 -6.28 -6.28 -6.80
N PRO A 37 -6.83 -7.02 -5.81
CA PRO A 37 -7.65 -6.41 -4.77
C PRO A 37 -6.86 -5.42 -3.89
N TYR A 38 -5.55 -5.62 -3.75
CA TYR A 38 -4.68 -4.69 -3.03
C TYR A 38 -4.64 -3.33 -3.74
N TYR A 39 -4.28 -3.31 -5.03
CA TYR A 39 -4.15 -2.06 -5.78
C TYR A 39 -5.49 -1.36 -5.98
N LEU A 40 -6.60 -2.10 -6.12
CA LEU A 40 -7.94 -1.49 -6.12
C LEU A 40 -8.21 -0.69 -4.83
N LYS A 41 -7.79 -1.21 -3.68
CA LYS A 41 -7.93 -0.51 -2.40
C LYS A 41 -6.94 0.63 -2.21
N VAL A 42 -5.72 0.51 -2.76
CA VAL A 42 -4.77 1.63 -2.83
C VAL A 42 -5.37 2.78 -3.62
N TYR A 43 -5.93 2.53 -4.81
CA TYR A 43 -6.56 3.59 -5.62
C TYR A 43 -7.76 4.25 -4.92
N GLU A 44 -8.57 3.48 -4.19
CA GLU A 44 -9.63 4.02 -3.35
C GLU A 44 -9.06 4.96 -2.27
N ALA A 45 -8.02 4.52 -1.56
CA ALA A 45 -7.36 5.32 -0.53
C ALA A 45 -6.69 6.59 -1.08
N ASP A 46 -6.07 6.50 -2.26
CA ASP A 46 -5.45 7.65 -2.93
C ASP A 46 -6.49 8.67 -3.36
N SER A 47 -7.63 8.21 -3.91
CA SER A 47 -8.74 9.11 -4.28
C SER A 47 -9.28 9.86 -3.06
N LEU A 48 -9.41 9.17 -1.93
CA LEU A 48 -9.82 9.77 -0.65
C LEU A 48 -8.76 10.72 -0.11
N TYR A 49 -7.48 10.36 -0.22
CA TYR A 49 -6.37 11.19 0.22
C TYR A 49 -6.31 12.51 -0.55
N LEU A 50 -6.46 12.45 -1.89
CA LEU A 50 -6.49 13.60 -2.79
C LEU A 50 -7.71 14.52 -2.60
N THR A 51 -8.74 14.04 -1.92
CA THR A 51 -9.98 14.78 -1.63
C THR A 51 -10.09 15.13 -0.13
N ASP A 52 -8.95 15.18 0.57
CA ASP A 52 -8.82 15.51 1.99
C ASP A 52 -9.60 14.60 2.96
N ASN A 53 -10.09 13.44 2.50
CA ASN A 53 -10.71 12.44 3.36
C ASN A 53 -9.64 11.56 4.01
N TYR A 54 -8.79 12.20 4.81
CA TYR A 54 -7.59 11.61 5.41
C TYR A 54 -7.91 10.44 6.35
N GLN A 55 -8.99 10.54 7.14
CA GLN A 55 -9.37 9.49 8.06
C GLN A 55 -9.71 8.19 7.32
N ARG A 56 -10.51 8.28 6.24
CA ARG A 56 -10.90 7.09 5.49
C ARG A 56 -9.73 6.51 4.70
N SER A 57 -8.91 7.39 4.10
CA SER A 57 -7.67 6.97 3.45
C SER A 57 -6.75 6.22 4.42
N TYR A 58 -6.55 6.78 5.62
CA TYR A 58 -5.75 6.16 6.67
C TYR A 58 -6.28 4.77 7.04
N GLU A 59 -7.58 4.62 7.28
CA GLU A 59 -8.17 3.32 7.66
C GLU A 59 -7.93 2.23 6.62
N ILE A 60 -8.05 2.57 5.33
CA ILE A 60 -7.82 1.63 4.23
C ILE A 60 -6.34 1.24 4.18
N LEU A 61 -5.43 2.23 4.18
CA LEU A 61 -3.99 1.98 4.10
C LEU A 61 -3.46 1.24 5.33
N ASP A 62 -3.93 1.57 6.54
CA ASP A 62 -3.58 0.88 7.77
C ASP A 62 -4.02 -0.59 7.75
N SER A 63 -5.22 -0.86 7.23
CA SER A 63 -5.72 -2.22 7.02
C SER A 63 -4.86 -2.99 6.01
N LEU A 64 -4.50 -2.36 4.89
CA LEU A 64 -3.65 -2.96 3.86
C LEU A 64 -2.25 -3.27 4.41
N PHE A 65 -1.57 -2.34 5.07
CA PHE A 65 -0.20 -2.53 5.55
C PHE A 65 -0.07 -3.47 6.76
N LYS A 66 -1.18 -3.76 7.45
CA LYS A 66 -1.23 -4.88 8.42
C LYS A 66 -1.23 -6.25 7.76
N LYS A 67 -1.71 -6.34 6.51
CA LYS A 67 -1.85 -7.61 5.77
C LYS A 67 -0.74 -7.81 4.73
N PHE A 68 -0.30 -6.73 4.10
CA PHE A 68 0.66 -6.74 3.01
C PHE A 68 1.86 -5.92 3.41
N LYS A 69 3.05 -6.53 3.30
CA LYS A 69 4.30 -5.79 3.45
C LYS A 69 4.39 -4.77 2.30
N PRO A 70 4.69 -3.48 2.58
CA PRO A 70 4.96 -2.49 1.53
C PRO A 70 6.03 -2.99 0.56
N LEU A 71 5.90 -2.61 -0.71
CA LEU A 71 6.93 -2.90 -1.70
C LEU A 71 8.21 -2.17 -1.34
N ASN A 72 9.32 -2.89 -1.34
CA ASN A 72 10.64 -2.30 -1.12
C ASN A 72 11.09 -1.59 -2.40
N MET A 73 10.58 -0.38 -2.61
CA MET A 73 10.92 0.46 -3.75
C MET A 73 11.30 1.86 -3.30
N GLU A 74 12.26 2.46 -4.00
CA GLU A 74 12.62 3.85 -3.81
C GLU A 74 11.38 4.72 -4.03
N ASN A 75 11.14 5.70 -3.17
CA ASN A 75 10.09 6.66 -3.53
C ASN A 75 8.67 6.21 -3.18
N TYR A 76 8.46 5.18 -2.35
CA TYR A 76 7.16 4.50 -2.25
C TYR A 76 6.04 5.41 -1.73
N SER A 77 5.27 5.98 -2.65
CA SER A 77 4.28 7.02 -2.40
C SER A 77 3.13 6.57 -1.52
N GLU A 78 2.73 5.30 -1.61
CA GLU A 78 1.61 4.74 -0.86
C GLU A 78 1.90 4.76 0.64
N TYR A 79 3.15 4.53 1.03
CA TYR A 79 3.56 4.61 2.42
C TYR A 79 3.67 6.06 2.90
N GLY A 80 4.13 6.99 2.05
CA GLY A 80 4.13 8.41 2.40
C GLY A 80 2.71 8.99 2.49
N ASN A 81 1.79 8.59 1.61
CA ASN A 81 0.37 8.90 1.71
C ASN A 81 -0.23 8.36 3.02
N TYR A 82 0.15 7.14 3.43
CA TYR A 82 -0.25 6.59 4.72
C TYR A 82 0.22 7.43 5.91
N LEU A 83 1.49 7.84 5.91
CA LEU A 83 2.03 8.72 6.96
C LEU A 83 1.32 10.08 6.97
N GLY A 84 1.09 10.66 5.80
CA GLY A 84 0.36 11.91 5.63
C GLY A 84 -1.07 11.80 6.14
N ALA A 85 -1.81 10.79 5.70
CA ALA A 85 -3.19 10.53 6.13
C ALA A 85 -3.26 10.32 7.64
N ALA A 86 -2.34 9.53 8.22
CA ALA A 86 -2.26 9.31 9.66
C ALA A 86 -2.09 10.61 10.44
N VAL A 87 -1.19 11.50 9.99
CA VAL A 87 -0.94 12.79 10.64
C VAL A 87 -2.13 13.73 10.49
N MET A 88 -2.66 13.87 9.28
CA MET A 88 -3.75 14.79 8.99
C MET A 88 -5.07 14.38 9.65
N SER A 89 -5.25 13.10 9.94
CA SER A 89 -6.42 12.59 10.67
C SER A 89 -6.17 12.33 12.16
N GLY A 90 -5.00 12.68 12.70
CA GLY A 90 -4.68 12.52 14.12
C GLY A 90 -4.34 11.10 14.59
N ASN A 91 -4.21 10.13 13.69
CA ASN A 91 -3.82 8.74 13.99
C ASN A 91 -2.30 8.56 14.14
N ILE A 92 -1.70 9.31 15.06
CA ILE A 92 -0.24 9.44 15.22
C ILE A 92 0.41 8.33 16.07
N LYS A 93 -0.30 7.25 16.38
CA LYS A 93 0.25 6.14 17.16
C LYS A 93 1.47 5.53 16.46
N ASN A 94 2.59 5.45 17.19
CA ASN A 94 3.88 4.94 16.71
C ASN A 94 4.38 5.67 15.45
N LEU A 95 4.04 6.96 15.28
CA LEU A 95 4.42 7.72 14.08
C LEU A 95 5.93 7.78 13.91
N LYS A 96 6.69 7.97 15.00
CA LYS A 96 8.14 8.07 14.97
C LYS A 96 8.78 6.80 14.37
N GLU A 97 8.30 5.63 14.78
CA GLU A 97 8.76 4.35 14.27
C GLU A 97 8.39 4.16 12.79
N LYS A 98 7.18 4.54 12.39
CA LYS A 98 6.72 4.48 10.99
C LYS A 98 7.49 5.43 10.08
N VAL A 99 7.80 6.64 10.55
CA VAL A 99 8.62 7.63 9.83
C VAL A 99 10.04 7.11 9.64
N LYS A 100 10.67 6.59 10.70
CA LYS A 100 11.97 5.93 10.59
C LYS A 100 11.94 4.78 9.58
N TYR A 101 10.91 3.93 9.64
CA TYR A 101 10.71 2.84 8.71
C TYR A 101 10.68 3.33 7.25
N SER A 102 9.99 4.45 6.98
CA SER A 102 9.96 5.06 5.64
C SER A 102 11.35 5.43 5.14
N TYR A 103 12.14 6.15 5.94
CA TYR A 103 13.48 6.55 5.53
C TYR A 103 14.43 5.36 5.34
N GLU A 104 14.38 4.37 6.23
CA GLU A 104 15.28 3.21 6.17
C GLU A 104 14.94 2.22 5.04
N ASN A 105 13.70 2.23 4.52
CA ASN A 105 13.26 1.26 3.50
C ASN A 105 12.92 1.88 2.15
N PHE A 106 12.56 3.17 2.08
CA PHE A 106 12.11 3.81 0.84
C PHE A 106 12.93 5.06 0.48
N GLY A 107 13.89 5.44 1.34
CA GLY A 107 14.80 6.57 1.13
C GLY A 107 14.21 7.94 1.45
N ASP A 108 12.90 8.10 1.36
CA ASP A 108 12.24 9.37 1.71
C ASP A 108 10.77 9.17 2.13
N ILE A 109 10.10 10.29 2.42
CA ILE A 109 8.64 10.37 2.56
C ILE A 109 8.13 11.11 1.33
N ARG A 110 7.50 10.38 0.40
CA ARG A 110 6.89 10.96 -0.79
C ARG A 110 5.37 10.91 -0.68
N SER A 111 4.72 12.04 -0.91
CA SER A 111 3.26 12.15 -0.98
C SER A 111 2.83 12.51 -2.40
N SER A 112 1.70 11.96 -2.85
CA SER A 112 1.08 12.32 -4.13
C SER A 112 0.08 13.49 -4.01
N HIS A 113 -0.10 14.06 -2.83
CA HIS A 113 -1.05 15.16 -2.61
C HIS A 113 -0.58 16.47 -3.26
N PRO A 114 -1.49 17.33 -3.76
CA PRO A 114 -1.15 18.70 -4.19
C PRO A 114 -0.44 19.51 -3.09
N ASN A 115 -0.84 19.31 -1.82
CA ASN A 115 -0.22 19.95 -0.65
C ASN A 115 0.88 19.08 0.00
N SER A 116 1.56 18.25 -0.80
CA SER A 116 2.54 17.27 -0.30
C SER A 116 3.66 17.89 0.54
N TYR A 117 4.09 19.12 0.24
CA TYR A 117 5.10 19.83 1.01
C TYR A 117 4.65 20.05 2.47
N GLU A 118 3.50 20.70 2.67
CA GLU A 118 2.96 20.99 4.00
C GLU A 118 2.64 19.71 4.78
N ILE A 119 2.10 18.69 4.10
CA ILE A 119 1.81 17.41 4.74
C ILE A 119 3.11 16.74 5.20
N THR A 120 4.14 16.71 4.34
CA THR A 120 5.43 16.09 4.67
C THR A 120 6.15 16.85 5.78
N GLU A 121 6.09 18.18 5.75
CA GLU A 121 6.64 19.02 6.82
C GLU A 121 5.95 18.68 8.16
N ARG A 122 4.62 18.58 8.17
CA ARG A 122 3.87 18.24 9.38
C ARG A 122 4.20 16.83 9.90
N VAL A 123 4.39 15.87 9.01
CA VAL A 123 4.88 14.52 9.37
C VAL A 123 6.25 14.61 10.06
N GLN A 124 7.18 15.36 9.49
CA GLN A 124 8.52 15.53 10.07
C GLN A 124 8.46 16.24 11.43
N GLN A 125 7.72 17.33 11.55
CA GLN A 125 7.54 18.09 12.79
C GLN A 125 7.01 17.20 13.92
N ILE A 126 5.94 16.42 13.68
CA ILE A 126 5.35 15.55 14.70
C ILE A 126 6.26 14.36 15.02
N SER A 127 7.02 13.85 14.05
CA SER A 127 7.98 12.76 14.29
C SER A 127 9.11 13.14 15.25
N GLY A 128 9.45 14.43 15.29
CA GLY A 128 10.50 14.99 16.15
C GLY A 128 11.92 14.55 15.80
N PHE A 129 12.15 14.00 14.61
CA PHE A 129 13.51 13.67 14.15
C PHE A 129 14.29 14.92 13.77
N LYS A 130 15.57 14.95 14.16
CA LYS A 130 16.52 15.96 13.68
C LYS A 130 17.02 15.62 12.28
N ILE A 131 17.52 16.63 11.58
CA ILE A 131 18.09 16.48 10.23
C ILE A 131 19.21 15.43 10.19
N ASP A 132 20.09 15.41 11.19
CA ASP A 132 21.18 14.43 11.25
C ASP A 132 20.68 12.99 11.44
N GLU A 133 19.59 12.79 12.19
CA GLU A 133 18.96 11.47 12.33
C GLU A 133 18.35 11.01 11.00
N ILE A 134 17.65 11.91 10.31
CA ILE A 134 17.09 11.63 8.97
C ILE A 134 18.21 11.25 8.01
N LYS A 135 19.32 12.00 8.01
CA LYS A 135 20.49 11.71 7.17
C LYS A 135 21.06 10.32 7.45
N LEU A 136 21.15 9.92 8.72
CA LEU A 136 21.58 8.58 9.10
C LEU A 136 20.66 7.49 8.54
N PHE A 137 19.34 7.67 8.62
CA PHE A 137 18.38 6.70 8.08
C PHE A 137 18.44 6.60 6.55
N LYS A 138 18.60 7.73 5.86
CA LYS A 138 18.78 7.77 4.40
C LYS A 138 20.07 7.08 3.96
N ASN A 139 21.16 7.25 4.70
CA ASN A 139 22.41 6.56 4.42
C ASN A 139 22.24 5.04 4.53
N LYS A 140 21.55 4.56 5.57
CA LYS A 140 21.24 3.13 5.75
C LYS A 140 20.42 2.58 4.58
N TYR A 141 19.46 3.34 4.07
CA TYR A 141 18.75 2.96 2.85
C TYR A 141 19.68 2.91 1.64
N GLY A 142 20.52 3.93 1.44
CA GLY A 142 21.50 3.98 0.36
C GLY A 142 22.46 2.78 0.33
N GLU A 143 22.90 2.33 1.51
CA GLU A 143 23.74 1.13 1.67
C GLU A 143 23.04 -0.18 1.25
N SER A 144 21.70 -0.21 1.25
CA SER A 144 20.93 -1.38 0.82
C SER A 144 20.84 -1.52 -0.71
N ILE A 145 21.20 -0.46 -1.46
CA ILE A 145 21.10 -0.42 -2.92
C ILE A 145 22.34 -1.06 -3.54
N ASN A 146 22.14 -2.06 -4.41
CA ASN A 146 23.23 -2.66 -5.17
C ASN A 146 23.67 -1.74 -6.33
N THR A 147 24.57 -0.80 -6.03
CA THR A 147 25.10 0.17 -6.99
C THR A 147 25.89 -0.51 -8.12
N GLN A 148 26.58 -1.63 -7.83
CA GLN A 148 27.31 -2.37 -8.86
C GLN A 148 26.38 -2.94 -9.93
N LEU A 149 25.25 -3.53 -9.52
CA LEU A 149 24.23 -4.01 -10.45
C LEU A 149 23.65 -2.86 -11.29
N ARG A 150 23.41 -1.70 -10.67
CA ARG A 150 22.92 -0.50 -11.36
C ARG A 150 23.89 -0.04 -12.46
N GLU A 151 25.19 0.01 -12.17
CA GLU A 151 26.19 0.41 -13.18
C GLU A 151 26.27 -0.61 -14.32
N ARG A 152 26.18 -1.92 -14.02
CA ARG A 152 26.12 -2.96 -15.06
C ARG A 152 24.91 -2.80 -15.99
N LEU A 153 23.74 -2.47 -15.43
CA LEU A 153 22.53 -2.22 -16.23
C LEU A 153 22.68 -1.01 -17.15
N LYS A 154 23.36 0.05 -16.70
CA LYS A 154 23.64 1.22 -17.55
C LYS A 154 24.55 0.86 -18.73
N ILE A 155 25.60 0.08 -18.48
CA ILE A 155 26.53 -0.35 -19.54
C ILE A 155 25.76 -1.12 -20.62
N MET A 156 24.96 -2.12 -20.24
CA MET A 156 24.15 -2.90 -21.19
C MET A 156 23.22 -2.01 -22.04
N TYR A 157 22.58 -1.00 -21.43
CA TYR A 157 21.70 -0.07 -22.15
C TYR A 157 22.43 0.80 -23.19
N TYR A 158 23.71 1.13 -22.97
CA TYR A 158 24.50 1.96 -23.91
C TYR A 158 25.25 1.15 -24.97
N GLU A 159 25.44 -0.16 -24.73
CA GLU A 159 26.12 -1.07 -25.66
C GLU A 159 25.16 -1.75 -26.66
N ASP A 160 23.84 -1.74 -26.38
CA ASP A 160 22.75 -2.17 -27.28
C ASP A 160 22.29 -1.05 -28.24
#